data_AF-A0A321LGC6-F1
#
_entry.id   AF-A0A321LGC6-F1
#
_cell.length_a   1.000
_cell.length_b   1.000
_cell.length_c   1.000
_cell.angle_alpha   90.00
_cell.angle_beta   90.00
_cell.angle_gamma   90.00
#
_symmetry.space_group_name_H-M   'P 1'
#
loop_
_entity.id
_entity.type
_entity.pdbx_description
1 polymer ?
#
loop_
_entity_poly.entity_id
_entity_poly.type
_entity_poly.pdbx_seq_one_letter_code
_entity_poly.pdbx_strand_id
1 'polypeptide(L)'
;MRSLALDRFRPSMLALCFVAVVLISWLFWFGTARVSVYEISTKARLEVDAAVRPVTSSYEGRVVASNLTVGRDVNAGDVLVEIESEAERLKLSEAKTRLEMLSPQRTALVEQLKSQEASLVQQLEAARISIAEGRKRSEEADAAALYAKREADRLATLSSSGLLSEAELSRARAEEQQRRAAADAVRLAIGRLETELRGKEKDGQGRLEALRREIAAIASQSSAAAASIEQLSYELERRQITSPVTGRIGESVDLSHGAVIHAGEKLGTIIPAGEVKLVAYFAPSSALGWVHPGQRARFRLEAFPWTEYGVINATVSRVSNEPRDGGVRVDLAIQRDSASAIPLEHGLPGVVEIEVDRASPAALLFRAAGKRLSISPEPTEAH
;
A
#
# COMPACT_ATOMS: atom_id res chain seq x y z
N MET A 1 -16.56 -8.28 118.43
CA MET A 1 -15.15 -7.83 118.38
C MET A 1 -14.50 -8.41 117.12
N ARG A 2 -13.88 -7.55 116.29
CA ARG A 2 -12.89 -7.83 115.21
C ARG A 2 -13.30 -8.86 114.13
N SER A 3 -13.35 -8.50 112.85
CA SER A 3 -12.13 -8.24 112.08
C SER A 3 -12.30 -7.18 110.98
N LEU A 4 -11.40 -6.20 111.02
CA LEU A 4 -11.03 -5.30 109.93
C LEU A 4 -9.87 -5.93 109.15
N ALA A 5 -9.77 -5.53 107.88
CA ALA A 5 -8.59 -5.50 107.03
C ALA A 5 -8.07 -6.83 106.45
N LEU A 6 -8.12 -6.95 105.12
CA LEU A 6 -6.92 -6.70 104.30
C LEU A 6 -7.27 -6.64 102.82
N ASP A 7 -6.96 -5.49 102.27
CA ASP A 7 -6.97 -5.13 100.87
C ASP A 7 -5.99 -6.00 100.05
N ARG A 8 -6.40 -6.42 98.86
CA ARG A 8 -5.47 -6.94 97.83
C ARG A 8 -5.94 -6.49 96.45
N PHE A 9 -6.00 -5.17 96.26
CA PHE A 9 -6.33 -4.43 95.04
C PHE A 9 -5.38 -4.64 93.82
N ARG A 10 -4.42 -5.59 93.87
CA ARG A 10 -3.33 -5.70 92.87
C ARG A 10 -3.62 -6.60 91.63
N PRO A 11 -4.29 -7.76 91.70
CA PRO A 11 -4.52 -8.59 90.51
C PRO A 11 -5.68 -8.09 89.62
N SER A 12 -6.68 -7.43 90.21
CA SER A 12 -7.77 -6.78 89.46
C SER A 12 -7.26 -5.61 88.62
N MET A 13 -6.30 -4.84 89.15
CA MET A 13 -5.68 -3.72 88.44
C MET A 13 -4.82 -4.20 87.25
N LEU A 14 -4.10 -5.32 87.39
CA LEU A 14 -3.34 -5.93 86.29
C LEU A 14 -4.25 -6.50 85.18
N ALA A 15 -5.36 -7.15 85.55
CA ALA A 15 -6.36 -7.60 84.58
C ALA A 15 -7.01 -6.43 83.84
N LEU A 16 -7.30 -5.33 84.54
CA LEU A 16 -7.84 -4.11 83.93
C LEU A 16 -6.84 -3.44 82.98
N CYS A 17 -5.56 -3.39 83.35
CA CYS A 17 -4.49 -2.92 82.46
C CYS A 17 -4.35 -3.81 81.22
N PHE A 18 -4.44 -5.14 81.35
CA PHE A 18 -4.39 -6.06 80.20
C PHE A 18 -5.58 -5.84 79.26
N VAL A 19 -6.79 -5.74 79.80
CA VAL A 19 -7.99 -5.43 79.01
C VAL A 19 -7.85 -4.06 78.32
N ALA A 20 -7.34 -3.05 79.02
CA ALA A 20 -7.09 -1.74 78.43
C ALA A 20 -6.07 -1.80 77.28
N VAL A 21 -4.98 -2.57 77.43
CA VAL A 21 -3.98 -2.75 76.36
C VAL A 21 -4.58 -3.48 75.16
N VAL A 22 -5.36 -4.55 75.38
CA VAL A 22 -6.06 -5.27 74.29
C VAL A 22 -7.05 -4.35 73.58
N LEU A 23 -7.82 -3.56 74.33
CA LEU A 23 -8.81 -2.64 73.80
C LEU A 23 -8.16 -1.49 73.03
N ILE A 24 -7.06 -0.93 73.54
CA ILE A 24 -6.24 0.07 72.83
C ILE A 24 -5.62 -0.53 71.57
N SER A 25 -5.06 -1.74 71.64
CA SER A 25 -4.50 -2.43 70.47
C SER A 25 -5.59 -2.74 69.43
N TRP A 26 -6.80 -3.08 69.87
CA TRP A 26 -7.94 -3.33 69.00
C TRP A 26 -8.45 -2.03 68.37
N LEU A 27 -8.60 -0.94 69.13
CA LEU A 27 -8.95 0.39 68.60
C LEU A 27 -7.88 0.92 67.65
N PHE A 28 -6.60 0.70 67.97
CA PHE A 28 -5.49 1.06 67.11
C PHE A 28 -5.54 0.28 65.81
N TRP A 29 -5.71 -1.05 65.84
CA TRP A 29 -5.91 -1.86 64.65
C TRP A 29 -7.18 -1.45 63.89
N PHE A 30 -8.29 -1.20 64.58
CA PHE A 30 -9.58 -0.84 64.00
C PHE A 30 -9.53 0.51 63.26
N GLY A 31 -8.69 1.44 63.73
CA GLY A 31 -8.44 2.72 63.08
C GLY A 31 -7.34 2.70 62.00
N THR A 32 -6.30 1.87 62.18
CA THR A 32 -5.07 1.93 61.34
C THR A 32 -4.92 0.77 60.36
N ALA A 33 -5.58 -0.36 60.58
CA ALA A 33 -5.60 -1.46 59.62
C ALA A 33 -6.20 -0.97 58.32
N ARG A 34 -5.62 -1.38 57.19
CA ARG A 34 -6.12 -1.06 55.86
C ARG A 34 -6.69 -2.31 55.24
N VAL A 35 -8.01 -2.34 55.07
CA VAL A 35 -8.76 -3.44 54.45
C VAL A 35 -9.07 -3.05 53.02
N SER A 36 -8.73 -3.93 52.07
CA SER A 36 -9.02 -3.75 50.65
C SER A 36 -10.52 -3.84 50.39
N VAL A 37 -11.05 -2.83 49.70
CA VAL A 37 -12.44 -2.73 49.25
C VAL A 37 -12.50 -3.16 47.79
N TYR A 38 -13.45 -4.03 47.46
CA TYR A 38 -13.63 -4.55 46.11
C TYR A 38 -14.93 -4.07 45.49
N GLU A 39 -14.88 -3.67 44.23
CA GLU A 39 -16.05 -3.52 43.36
C GLU A 39 -16.17 -4.74 42.46
N ILE A 40 -17.39 -5.25 42.31
CA ILE A 40 -17.66 -6.52 41.62
C ILE A 40 -18.50 -6.24 40.37
N SER A 41 -18.09 -6.80 39.24
CA SER A 41 -18.90 -6.88 38.03
C SER A 41 -19.14 -8.33 37.65
N THR A 42 -20.41 -8.70 37.51
CA THR A 42 -20.84 -9.98 36.94
C THR A 42 -20.95 -9.94 35.41
N LYS A 43 -20.76 -8.76 34.80
CA LYS A 43 -20.81 -8.56 33.35
C LYS A 43 -19.40 -8.44 32.82
N ALA A 44 -18.62 -9.51 32.91
CA ALA A 44 -17.26 -9.54 32.37
C ALA A 44 -17.05 -10.70 31.40
N ARG A 45 -16.19 -10.49 30.41
CA ARG A 45 -15.83 -11.50 29.40
C ARG A 45 -14.42 -11.28 28.87
N LEU A 46 -13.81 -12.36 28.40
CA LEU A 46 -12.56 -12.31 27.65
C LEU A 46 -12.84 -11.82 26.22
N GLU A 47 -12.21 -10.72 25.82
CA GLU A 47 -12.23 -10.20 24.45
C GLU A 47 -10.81 -10.29 23.87
N VAL A 48 -10.66 -10.62 22.59
CA VAL A 48 -9.35 -10.50 21.94
C VAL A 48 -9.20 -9.04 21.56
N ASP A 49 -8.05 -8.42 21.87
CA ASP A 49 -7.76 -7.04 21.49
C ASP A 49 -7.39 -6.92 20.00
N ALA A 50 -8.23 -7.53 19.15
CA ALA A 50 -8.11 -7.46 17.70
C ALA A 50 -9.52 -7.30 17.13
N ALA A 51 -9.72 -6.25 16.34
CA ALA A 51 -10.97 -6.05 15.63
C ALA A 51 -11.16 -7.20 14.64
N VAL A 52 -12.30 -7.88 14.72
CA VAL A 52 -12.72 -8.88 13.74
C VAL A 52 -12.72 -8.26 12.35
N ARG A 53 -12.11 -8.94 11.38
CA ARG A 53 -12.02 -8.46 10.00
C ARG A 53 -13.05 -9.19 9.13
N PRO A 54 -14.04 -8.49 8.56
CA PRO A 54 -14.97 -9.12 7.63
C PRO A 54 -14.24 -9.49 6.35
N VAL A 55 -14.55 -10.67 5.81
CA VAL A 55 -14.14 -11.10 4.48
C VAL A 55 -15.32 -10.82 3.57
N THR A 56 -15.16 -9.85 2.68
CA THR A 56 -16.20 -9.42 1.73
C THR A 56 -15.74 -9.68 0.30
N SER A 57 -16.66 -10.07 -0.57
CA SER A 57 -16.35 -10.15 -1.99
C SER A 57 -16.20 -8.76 -2.59
N SER A 58 -15.13 -8.54 -3.35
CA SER A 58 -14.94 -7.31 -4.13
C SER A 58 -15.49 -7.42 -5.55
N TYR A 59 -15.85 -8.62 -5.99
CA TYR A 59 -16.23 -8.92 -7.37
C TYR A 59 -17.45 -9.86 -7.40
N GLU A 60 -18.32 -9.68 -8.38
CA GLU A 60 -19.43 -10.62 -8.59
C GLU A 60 -18.99 -11.79 -9.46
N GLY A 61 -19.45 -13.00 -9.16
CA GLY A 61 -19.10 -14.15 -9.99
C GLY A 61 -19.43 -15.49 -9.38
N ARG A 62 -19.06 -16.54 -10.09
CA ARG A 62 -19.31 -17.93 -9.71
C ARG A 62 -18.10 -18.51 -8.97
N VAL A 63 -18.35 -19.11 -7.82
CA VAL A 63 -17.31 -19.74 -6.98
C VAL A 63 -16.86 -21.06 -7.62
N VAL A 64 -15.56 -21.22 -7.80
CA VAL A 64 -14.92 -22.48 -8.23
C VAL A 64 -14.44 -23.27 -7.02
N ALA A 65 -13.83 -22.60 -6.05
CA ALA A 65 -13.36 -23.23 -4.82
C ALA A 65 -13.60 -22.33 -3.61
N SER A 66 -13.96 -22.93 -2.48
CA SER A 66 -14.09 -22.25 -1.20
C SER A 66 -13.31 -23.01 -0.13
N ASN A 67 -12.44 -22.28 0.55
CA ASN A 67 -11.62 -22.70 1.68
C ASN A 67 -12.10 -22.08 2.99
N LEU A 68 -13.31 -21.48 2.99
CA LEU A 68 -13.93 -20.87 4.16
C LEU A 68 -14.53 -21.94 5.08
N THR A 69 -13.72 -22.48 5.97
CA THR A 69 -14.16 -23.43 7.00
C THR A 69 -14.01 -22.79 8.38
N VAL A 70 -15.11 -22.72 9.14
CA VAL A 70 -15.11 -22.20 10.52
C VAL A 70 -14.08 -22.96 11.37
N GLY A 71 -13.30 -22.22 12.16
CA GLY A 71 -12.29 -22.77 13.05
C GLY A 71 -10.92 -23.04 12.40
N ARG A 72 -10.81 -22.91 11.07
CA ARG A 72 -9.53 -23.03 10.35
C ARG A 72 -8.65 -21.82 10.61
N ASP A 73 -7.37 -22.08 10.88
CA ASP A 73 -6.34 -21.05 10.94
C ASP A 73 -5.86 -20.68 9.53
N VAL A 74 -5.71 -19.38 9.27
CA VAL A 74 -5.32 -18.80 7.98
C VAL A 74 -4.28 -17.72 8.18
N ASN A 75 -3.34 -17.60 7.24
CA ASN A 75 -2.37 -16.52 7.20
C ASN A 75 -2.86 -15.37 6.33
N ALA A 76 -2.32 -14.17 6.55
CA ALA A 76 -2.52 -13.05 5.64
C ALA A 76 -2.05 -13.43 4.22
N GLY A 77 -2.92 -13.22 3.23
CA GLY A 77 -2.69 -13.58 1.82
C GLY A 77 -3.21 -14.96 1.41
N ASP A 78 -3.62 -15.83 2.35
CA ASP A 78 -4.17 -17.14 2.00
C ASP A 78 -5.47 -16.99 1.17
N VAL A 79 -5.58 -17.74 0.07
CA VAL A 79 -6.77 -17.72 -0.81
C VAL A 79 -7.93 -18.46 -0.13
N LEU A 80 -8.98 -17.71 0.19
CA LEU A 80 -10.18 -18.21 0.87
C LEU A 80 -11.27 -18.61 -0.11
N VAL A 81 -11.45 -17.85 -1.19
CA VAL A 81 -12.44 -18.15 -2.23
C VAL A 81 -11.84 -17.84 -3.59
N GLU A 82 -11.99 -18.75 -4.54
CA GLU A 82 -11.62 -18.57 -5.94
C GLU A 82 -12.88 -18.43 -6.79
N ILE A 83 -12.96 -17.31 -7.52
CA ILE A 83 -14.01 -17.01 -8.48
C ILE A 83 -13.54 -17.45 -9.87
N GLU A 84 -14.47 -17.94 -10.68
CA GLU A 84 -14.24 -18.33 -12.07
C GLU A 84 -13.55 -17.19 -12.86
N SER A 85 -12.40 -17.51 -13.44
CA SER A 85 -11.50 -16.53 -14.06
C SER A 85 -10.86 -17.01 -15.36
N GLU A 86 -11.33 -18.13 -15.93
CA GLU A 86 -10.73 -18.76 -17.12
C GLU A 86 -10.77 -17.84 -18.36
N ALA A 87 -11.88 -17.12 -18.56
CA ALA A 87 -12.00 -16.18 -19.67
C ALA A 87 -10.98 -15.03 -19.57
N GLU A 88 -10.73 -14.51 -18.38
CA GLU A 88 -9.76 -13.44 -18.12
C GLU A 88 -8.33 -13.96 -18.18
N ARG A 89 -8.06 -15.18 -17.73
CA ARG A 89 -6.75 -15.85 -17.88
C ARG A 89 -6.41 -16.03 -19.35
N LEU A 90 -7.38 -16.43 -20.17
CA LEU A 90 -7.19 -16.56 -21.62
C LEU A 90 -6.90 -15.20 -22.26
N LYS A 91 -7.69 -14.16 -21.94
CA LYS A 91 -7.43 -12.78 -22.42
C LYS A 91 -6.05 -12.26 -21.99
N LEU A 92 -5.63 -12.55 -20.75
CA LEU A 92 -4.31 -12.16 -20.27
C LEU A 92 -3.20 -12.86 -21.05
N SER A 93 -3.36 -14.16 -21.31
CA SER A 93 -2.44 -14.94 -22.14
C SER A 93 -2.36 -14.38 -23.57
N GLU A 94 -3.50 -14.08 -24.19
CA GLU A 94 -3.56 -13.46 -25.52
C GLU A 94 -2.86 -12.10 -25.55
N ALA A 95 -3.08 -11.26 -24.54
CA ALA A 95 -2.44 -9.94 -24.43
C ALA A 95 -0.92 -10.05 -24.24
N LYS A 96 -0.45 -11.00 -23.41
CA LYS A 96 0.98 -11.30 -23.23
C LYS A 96 1.62 -11.76 -24.53
N THR A 97 1.03 -12.74 -25.21
CA THR A 97 1.50 -13.22 -26.51
C THR A 97 1.56 -12.08 -27.53
N ARG A 98 0.54 -11.20 -27.57
CA ARG A 98 0.54 -10.03 -28.45
C ARG A 98 1.73 -9.11 -28.16
N LEU A 99 1.98 -8.80 -26.89
CA LEU A 99 3.13 -7.95 -26.50
C LEU A 99 4.47 -8.60 -26.89
N GLU A 100 4.61 -9.91 -26.66
CA GLU A 100 5.79 -10.68 -27.05
C GLU A 100 6.04 -10.64 -28.55
N MET A 101 4.99 -10.72 -29.37
CA MET A 101 5.08 -10.65 -30.84
C MET A 101 5.41 -9.26 -31.38
N LEU A 102 5.14 -8.18 -30.64
CA LEU A 102 5.46 -6.81 -31.05
C LEU A 102 6.95 -6.47 -30.84
N SER A 103 7.60 -7.08 -29.85
CA SER A 103 9.03 -6.86 -29.57
C SER A 103 9.96 -7.20 -30.76
N PRO A 104 9.90 -8.39 -31.39
CA PRO A 104 10.74 -8.70 -32.55
C PRO A 104 10.40 -7.83 -33.76
N GLN A 105 9.12 -7.48 -33.97
CA GLN A 105 8.73 -6.56 -35.06
C GLN A 105 9.37 -5.19 -34.89
N ARG A 106 9.33 -4.63 -33.67
CA ARG A 106 10.00 -3.36 -33.36
C ARG A 106 11.50 -3.44 -33.60
N THR A 107 12.14 -4.51 -33.14
CA THR A 107 13.59 -4.72 -33.30
C THR A 107 13.97 -4.80 -34.78
N ALA A 108 13.19 -5.52 -35.60
CA ALA A 108 13.40 -5.61 -37.04
C ALA A 108 13.29 -4.22 -37.71
N LEU A 109 12.28 -3.43 -37.35
CA LEU A 109 12.12 -2.06 -37.88
C LEU A 109 13.25 -1.12 -37.45
N VAL A 110 13.73 -1.23 -36.22
CA VAL A 110 14.85 -0.43 -35.72
C VAL A 110 16.14 -0.77 -36.47
N GLU A 111 16.41 -2.05 -36.73
CA GLU A 111 17.58 -2.45 -37.53
C GLU A 111 17.44 -2.03 -39.00
N GLN A 112 16.22 -2.09 -39.55
CA GLN A 112 15.93 -1.56 -40.88
C GLN A 112 16.14 -0.04 -40.95
N LEU A 113 15.75 0.72 -39.93
CA LEU A 113 16.00 2.15 -39.84
C LEU A 113 17.51 2.43 -39.84
N LYS A 114 18.26 1.74 -38.99
CA LYS A 114 19.72 1.91 -38.87
C LYS A 114 20.45 1.58 -40.16
N SER A 115 20.09 0.48 -40.83
CA SER A 115 20.67 0.10 -42.13
C SER A 115 20.33 1.12 -43.23
N GLN A 116 19.11 1.69 -43.21
CA GLN A 116 18.75 2.76 -44.14
C GLN A 116 19.49 4.07 -43.85
N GLU A 117 19.66 4.46 -42.59
CA GLU A 117 20.43 5.65 -42.21
C GLU A 117 21.88 5.53 -42.71
N ALA A 118 22.53 4.38 -42.49
CA ALA A 118 23.88 4.13 -42.97
C ALA A 118 23.98 4.17 -44.50
N SER A 119 23.03 3.54 -45.20
CA SER A 119 22.96 3.55 -46.67
C SER A 119 22.77 4.96 -47.22
N LEU A 120 21.89 5.75 -46.61
CA LEU A 120 21.65 7.14 -47.01
C LEU A 120 22.90 8.00 -46.85
N VAL A 121 23.61 7.88 -45.70
CA VAL A 121 24.86 8.62 -45.47
C VAL A 121 25.88 8.29 -46.57
N GLN A 122 26.09 7.00 -46.87
CA GLN A 122 27.02 6.58 -47.91
C GLN A 122 26.63 7.11 -49.30
N GLN A 123 25.34 7.13 -49.63
CA GLN A 123 24.84 7.67 -50.90
C GLN A 123 25.04 9.19 -51.01
N LEU A 124 24.81 9.93 -49.92
CA LEU A 124 25.00 11.38 -49.88
C LEU A 124 26.48 11.74 -49.97
N GLU A 125 27.36 10.99 -49.31
CA GLU A 125 28.81 11.17 -49.41
C GLU A 125 29.31 10.92 -50.84
N ALA A 126 28.92 9.81 -51.47
CA ALA A 126 29.28 9.51 -52.85
C ALA A 126 28.81 10.62 -53.81
N ALA A 127 27.58 11.10 -53.66
CA ALA A 127 27.04 12.18 -54.47
C ALA A 127 27.79 13.51 -54.26
N ARG A 128 28.21 13.81 -53.02
CA ARG A 128 29.04 15.00 -52.71
C ARG A 128 30.41 14.92 -53.37
N ILE A 129 31.04 13.74 -53.38
CA ILE A 129 32.31 13.52 -54.07
C ILE A 129 32.14 13.76 -55.58
N SER A 130 31.09 13.20 -56.20
CA SER A 130 30.82 13.43 -57.63
C SER A 130 30.58 14.91 -57.98
N ILE A 131 29.91 15.68 -57.09
CA ILE A 131 29.76 17.12 -57.27
C ILE A 131 31.11 17.84 -57.14
N ALA A 132 31.95 17.45 -56.19
CA ALA A 132 33.28 18.04 -56.02
C ALA A 132 34.18 17.80 -57.25
N GLU A 133 34.17 16.58 -57.80
CA GLU A 133 34.84 16.25 -59.05
C GLU A 133 34.28 17.06 -60.23
N GLY A 134 32.95 17.16 -60.32
CA GLY A 134 32.27 17.97 -61.33
C GLY A 134 32.71 19.43 -61.28
N ARG A 135 32.81 20.02 -60.08
CA ARG A 135 33.29 21.40 -59.87
C ARG A 135 34.73 21.58 -60.36
N LYS A 136 35.62 20.63 -60.12
CA LYS A 136 36.99 20.69 -60.67
C LYS A 136 37.03 20.65 -62.19
N ARG A 137 36.19 19.81 -62.82
CA ARG A 137 36.04 19.81 -64.29
C ARG A 137 35.46 21.13 -64.82
N SER A 138 34.56 21.78 -64.08
CA SER A 138 34.05 23.10 -64.46
C SER A 138 35.14 24.17 -64.38
N GLU A 139 35.94 24.18 -63.30
CA GLU A 139 37.07 25.11 -63.15
C GLU A 139 38.06 24.96 -64.34
N GLU A 140 38.38 23.73 -64.74
CA GLU A 140 39.23 23.44 -65.91
C GLU A 140 38.60 23.92 -67.23
N ALA A 141 37.31 23.65 -67.44
CA ALA A 141 36.60 24.07 -68.64
C ALA A 141 36.46 25.60 -68.74
N ASP A 142 36.21 26.27 -67.61
CA ASP A 142 36.14 27.73 -67.50
C ASP A 142 37.49 28.38 -67.78
N ALA A 143 38.59 27.82 -67.27
CA ALA A 143 39.94 28.28 -67.56
C ALA A 143 40.27 28.15 -69.07
N ALA A 144 39.91 27.02 -69.69
CA ALA A 144 40.10 26.82 -71.13
C ALA A 144 39.27 27.79 -71.98
N ALA A 145 38.01 28.04 -71.60
CA ALA A 145 37.16 29.03 -72.27
C ALA A 145 37.69 30.45 -72.13
N LEU A 146 38.19 30.83 -70.94
CA LEU A 146 38.80 32.13 -70.71
C LEU A 146 40.09 32.32 -71.52
N TYR A 147 40.91 31.27 -71.64
CA TYR A 147 42.10 31.30 -72.48
C TYR A 147 41.75 31.53 -73.95
N ALA A 148 40.81 30.74 -74.49
CA ALA A 148 40.36 30.88 -75.88
C ALA A 148 39.76 32.26 -76.16
N LYS A 149 39.01 32.83 -75.20
CA LYS A 149 38.51 34.21 -75.28
C LYS A 149 39.62 35.24 -75.37
N ARG A 150 40.60 35.18 -74.46
CA ARG A 150 41.73 36.12 -74.45
C ARG A 150 42.54 36.06 -75.75
N GLU A 151 42.66 34.87 -76.33
CA GLU A 151 43.34 34.69 -77.61
C GLU A 151 42.52 35.28 -78.76
N ALA A 152 41.22 35.02 -78.82
CA ALA A 152 40.32 35.63 -79.80
C ALA A 152 40.32 37.17 -79.72
N ASP A 153 40.31 37.75 -78.50
CA ASP A 153 40.38 39.19 -78.26
C ASP A 153 41.72 39.79 -78.76
N ARG A 154 42.83 39.09 -78.52
CA ARG A 154 44.17 39.49 -78.99
C ARG A 154 44.25 39.47 -80.51
N LEU A 155 43.79 38.39 -81.13
CA LEU A 155 43.76 38.25 -82.59
C LEU A 155 42.81 39.24 -83.25
N ALA A 156 41.69 39.60 -82.59
CA ALA A 156 40.80 40.65 -83.05
C ALA A 156 41.51 42.01 -83.12
N THR A 157 42.31 42.32 -82.10
CA THR A 157 43.11 43.56 -82.06
C THR A 157 44.16 43.59 -83.17
N LEU A 158 44.89 42.49 -83.40
CA LEU A 158 45.89 42.36 -84.47
C LEU A 158 45.26 42.45 -85.87
N SER A 159 44.11 41.80 -86.08
CA SER A 159 43.36 41.88 -87.32
C SER A 159 42.86 43.30 -87.61
N SER A 160 42.37 44.02 -86.59
CA SER A 160 41.97 45.44 -86.72
C SER A 160 43.13 46.37 -87.10
N SER A 161 44.37 45.96 -86.81
CA SER A 161 45.59 46.68 -87.19
C SER A 161 46.14 46.25 -88.57
N GLY A 162 45.43 45.37 -89.29
CA GLY A 162 45.83 44.87 -90.62
C GLY A 162 46.91 43.78 -90.61
N LEU A 163 47.24 43.22 -89.44
CA LEU A 163 48.38 42.31 -89.26
C LEU A 163 48.01 40.81 -89.30
N LEU A 164 46.71 40.48 -89.42
CA LEU A 164 46.20 39.11 -89.35
C LEU A 164 45.03 38.91 -90.32
N SER A 165 44.88 37.70 -90.87
CA SER A 165 43.78 37.36 -91.79
C SER A 165 42.42 37.22 -91.07
N GLU A 166 41.32 37.55 -91.76
CA GLU A 166 39.96 37.32 -91.22
C GLU A 166 39.68 35.84 -90.94
N ALA A 167 40.28 34.93 -91.72
CA ALA A 167 40.13 33.48 -91.55
C ALA A 167 40.70 33.01 -90.20
N GLU A 168 41.84 33.55 -89.76
CA GLU A 168 42.46 33.23 -88.47
C GLU A 168 41.61 33.75 -87.30
N LEU A 169 41.09 34.98 -87.41
CA LEU A 169 40.18 35.55 -86.41
C LEU A 169 38.89 34.73 -86.30
N SER A 170 38.30 34.34 -87.44
CA SER A 170 37.08 33.52 -87.49
C SER A 170 37.30 32.17 -86.81
N ARG A 171 38.45 31.52 -87.05
CA ARG A 171 38.84 30.26 -86.39
C ARG A 171 38.98 30.44 -84.87
N ALA A 172 39.62 31.50 -84.42
CA ALA A 172 39.79 31.78 -82.99
C ALA A 172 38.44 32.05 -82.29
N ARG A 173 37.53 32.79 -82.93
CA ARG A 173 36.17 33.01 -82.41
C ARG A 173 35.35 31.71 -82.36
N ALA A 174 35.47 30.86 -83.38
CA ALA A 174 34.81 29.56 -83.37
C ALA A 174 35.32 28.67 -82.22
N GLU A 175 36.63 28.69 -81.95
CA GLU A 175 37.22 27.97 -80.83
C GLU A 175 36.78 28.53 -79.47
N GLU A 176 36.74 29.86 -79.30
CA GLU A 176 36.17 30.49 -78.10
C GLU A 176 34.73 30.00 -77.87
N GLN A 177 33.89 30.10 -78.89
CA GLN A 177 32.48 29.71 -78.80
C GLN A 177 32.35 28.22 -78.43
N GLN A 178 33.17 27.35 -79.01
CA GLN A 178 33.20 25.93 -78.70
C GLN A 178 33.59 25.67 -77.24
N ARG A 179 34.66 26.32 -76.74
CA ARG A 179 35.14 26.16 -75.36
C ARG A 179 34.14 26.71 -74.36
N ARG A 180 33.52 27.85 -74.66
CA ARG A 180 32.46 28.44 -73.84
C ARG A 180 31.25 27.51 -73.74
N ALA A 181 30.79 26.96 -74.86
CA ALA A 181 29.68 26.01 -74.87
C ALA A 181 30.01 24.73 -74.06
N ALA A 182 31.26 24.24 -74.14
CA ALA A 182 31.70 23.12 -73.33
C ALA A 182 31.69 23.44 -71.82
N ALA A 183 32.16 24.64 -71.42
CA ALA A 183 32.12 25.07 -70.03
C ALA A 183 30.67 25.21 -69.50
N ASP A 184 29.78 25.81 -70.28
CA ASP A 184 28.36 25.95 -69.91
C ASP A 184 27.68 24.56 -69.77
N ALA A 185 28.04 23.59 -70.62
CA ALA A 185 27.54 22.22 -70.50
C ALA A 185 27.99 21.52 -69.21
N VAL A 186 29.25 21.73 -68.78
CA VAL A 186 29.76 21.19 -67.51
C VAL A 186 29.08 21.86 -66.30
N ARG A 187 28.87 23.18 -66.33
CA ARG A 187 28.13 23.88 -65.27
C ARG A 187 26.70 23.37 -65.14
N LEU A 188 26.01 23.14 -66.26
CA LEU A 188 24.66 22.56 -66.24
C LEU A 188 24.65 21.15 -65.65
N ALA A 189 25.68 20.34 -65.94
CA ALA A 189 25.82 19.01 -65.36
C ALA A 189 25.96 19.06 -63.83
N ILE A 190 26.72 20.00 -63.27
CA ILE A 190 26.80 20.22 -61.81
C ILE A 190 25.43 20.60 -61.24
N GLY A 191 24.71 21.54 -61.86
CA GLY A 191 23.39 21.95 -61.39
C GLY A 191 22.37 20.79 -61.35
N ARG A 192 22.49 19.83 -62.29
CA ARG A 192 21.71 18.59 -62.27
C ARG A 192 22.11 17.70 -61.09
N LEU A 193 23.40 17.48 -60.86
CA LEU A 193 23.90 16.67 -59.73
C LEU A 193 23.48 17.27 -58.38
N GLU A 194 23.53 18.58 -58.22
CA GLU A 194 23.09 19.26 -57.00
C GLU A 194 21.58 19.10 -56.77
N THR A 195 20.79 19.14 -57.84
CA THR A 195 19.34 18.91 -57.75
C THR A 195 19.02 17.45 -57.43
N GLU A 196 19.77 16.51 -58.01
CA GLU A 196 19.66 15.09 -57.70
C GLU A 196 20.03 14.80 -56.24
N LEU A 197 21.10 15.41 -55.72
CA LEU A 197 21.49 15.31 -54.31
C LEU A 197 20.35 15.77 -53.39
N ARG A 198 19.77 16.95 -53.67
CA ARG A 198 18.62 17.46 -52.89
C ARG A 198 17.40 16.54 -52.96
N GLY A 199 17.15 15.94 -54.12
CA GLY A 199 16.09 14.94 -54.30
C GLY A 199 16.34 13.70 -53.44
N LYS A 200 17.54 13.11 -53.54
CA LYS A 200 17.98 11.94 -52.75
C LYS A 200 17.90 12.20 -51.25
N GLU A 201 18.29 13.38 -50.79
CA GLU A 201 18.20 13.76 -49.38
C GLU A 201 16.75 13.80 -48.91
N LYS A 202 15.85 14.46 -49.65
CA LYS A 202 14.42 14.53 -49.31
C LYS A 202 13.75 13.17 -49.33
N ASP A 203 14.02 12.36 -50.35
CA ASP A 203 13.48 11.01 -50.47
C ASP A 203 13.98 10.11 -49.34
N GLY A 204 15.27 10.19 -49.02
CA GLY A 204 15.89 9.49 -47.90
C GLY A 204 15.25 9.87 -46.58
N GLN A 205 15.16 11.17 -46.27
CA GLN A 205 14.49 11.68 -45.08
C GLN A 205 13.03 11.22 -45.00
N GLY A 206 12.28 11.28 -46.10
CA GLY A 206 10.90 10.81 -46.15
C GLY A 206 10.74 9.33 -45.78
N ARG A 207 11.65 8.46 -46.25
CA ARG A 207 11.68 7.03 -45.90
C ARG A 207 12.05 6.80 -44.44
N LEU A 208 13.04 7.53 -43.92
CA LEU A 208 13.42 7.45 -42.50
C LEU A 208 12.27 7.87 -41.59
N GLU A 209 11.58 8.95 -41.92
CA GLU A 209 10.41 9.40 -41.18
C GLU A 209 9.23 8.41 -41.25
N ALA A 210 9.04 7.73 -42.38
CA ALA A 210 8.06 6.65 -42.48
C ALA A 210 8.37 5.50 -41.52
N LEU A 211 9.62 5.02 -41.51
CA LEU A 211 10.06 3.98 -40.58
C LEU A 211 9.94 4.41 -39.12
N ARG A 212 10.28 5.66 -38.79
CA ARG A 212 10.12 6.22 -37.44
C ARG A 212 8.65 6.23 -37.00
N ARG A 213 7.73 6.58 -37.89
CA ARG A 213 6.28 6.51 -37.61
C ARG A 213 5.81 5.09 -37.37
N GLU A 214 6.29 4.12 -38.15
CA GLU A 214 5.97 2.70 -37.94
C GLU A 214 6.49 2.18 -36.59
N ILE A 215 7.74 2.52 -36.23
CA ILE A 215 8.31 2.19 -34.92
C ILE A 215 7.47 2.81 -33.79
N ALA A 216 7.07 4.08 -33.93
CA ALA A 216 6.22 4.75 -32.95
C ALA A 216 4.84 4.10 -32.83
N ALA A 217 4.25 3.66 -33.94
CA ALA A 217 2.98 2.93 -33.93
C ALA A 217 3.09 1.59 -33.18
N ILE A 218 4.14 0.81 -33.43
CA ILE A 218 4.40 -0.44 -32.71
C ILE A 218 4.67 -0.19 -31.22
N ALA A 219 5.39 0.89 -30.88
CA ALA A 219 5.61 1.28 -29.49
C ALA A 219 4.29 1.63 -28.78
N SER A 220 3.39 2.37 -29.45
CA SER A 220 2.06 2.68 -28.93
C SER A 220 1.21 1.42 -28.73
N GLN A 221 1.25 0.47 -29.68
CA GLN A 221 0.56 -0.82 -29.54
C GLN A 221 1.11 -1.65 -28.38
N SER A 222 2.43 -1.63 -28.19
CA SER A 222 3.09 -2.32 -27.07
C SER A 222 2.67 -1.73 -25.73
N SER A 223 2.59 -0.41 -25.63
CA SER A 223 2.11 0.28 -24.42
C SER A 223 0.64 -0.04 -24.13
N ALA A 224 -0.21 -0.07 -25.15
CA ALA A 224 -1.62 -0.45 -25.00
C ALA A 224 -1.78 -1.92 -24.55
N ALA A 225 -0.98 -2.84 -25.12
CA ALA A 225 -0.97 -4.23 -24.70
C ALA A 225 -0.49 -4.40 -23.25
N ALA A 226 0.55 -3.66 -22.84
CA ALA A 226 1.05 -3.67 -21.46
C ALA A 226 -0.01 -3.16 -20.46
N ALA A 227 -0.68 -2.06 -20.77
CA ALA A 227 -1.77 -1.54 -19.94
C ALA A 227 -2.94 -2.55 -19.83
N SER A 228 -3.26 -3.25 -20.93
CA SER A 228 -4.27 -4.31 -20.90
C SER A 228 -3.85 -5.50 -20.04
N ILE A 229 -2.57 -5.88 -20.04
CA ILE A 229 -2.01 -6.93 -19.18
C ILE A 229 -2.15 -6.53 -17.71
N GLU A 230 -1.80 -5.29 -17.36
CA GLU A 230 -1.91 -4.76 -16.01
C GLU A 230 -3.38 -4.79 -15.53
N GLN A 231 -4.29 -4.25 -16.33
CA GLN A 231 -5.72 -4.27 -16.03
C GLN A 231 -6.25 -5.70 -15.82
N LEU A 232 -5.95 -6.62 -16.74
CA LEU A 232 -6.39 -8.01 -16.64
C LEU A 232 -5.78 -8.73 -15.44
N SER A 233 -4.53 -8.44 -15.10
CA SER A 233 -3.88 -9.02 -13.92
C SER A 233 -4.53 -8.55 -12.61
N TYR A 234 -4.88 -7.27 -12.52
CA TYR A 234 -5.60 -6.71 -11.38
C TYR A 234 -7.02 -7.30 -11.27
N GLU A 235 -7.70 -7.47 -12.41
CA GLU A 235 -9.00 -8.12 -12.47
C GLU A 235 -8.94 -9.60 -12.03
N LEU A 236 -7.87 -10.32 -12.35
CA LEU A 236 -7.64 -11.70 -11.89
C LEU A 236 -7.35 -11.76 -10.40
N GLU A 237 -6.52 -10.85 -9.88
CA GLU A 237 -6.21 -10.78 -8.45
C GLU A 237 -7.48 -10.56 -7.63
N ARG A 238 -8.38 -9.67 -8.07
CA ARG A 238 -9.67 -9.42 -7.40
C ARG A 238 -10.66 -10.57 -7.45
N ARG A 239 -10.44 -11.57 -8.33
CA ARG A 239 -11.22 -12.82 -8.36
C ARG A 239 -10.72 -13.87 -7.38
N GLN A 240 -9.61 -13.62 -6.70
CA GLN A 240 -9.15 -14.40 -5.57
C GLN A 240 -9.39 -13.60 -4.28
N ILE A 241 -10.31 -14.07 -3.46
CA ILE A 241 -10.60 -13.44 -2.17
C ILE A 241 -9.63 -14.03 -1.17
N THR A 242 -8.67 -13.21 -0.73
CA THR A 242 -7.64 -13.60 0.23
C THR A 242 -7.95 -13.12 1.64
N SER A 243 -7.27 -13.74 2.61
CA SER A 243 -7.32 -13.30 4.00
C SER A 243 -6.53 -11.99 4.18
N PRO A 244 -7.13 -10.90 4.71
CA PRO A 244 -6.40 -9.65 4.96
C PRO A 244 -5.46 -9.73 6.17
N VAL A 245 -5.64 -10.70 7.07
CA VAL A 245 -4.91 -10.81 8.35
C VAL A 245 -4.72 -12.26 8.74
N THR A 246 -3.61 -12.58 9.41
CA THR A 246 -3.42 -13.90 10.01
C THR A 246 -4.36 -14.08 11.21
N GLY A 247 -5.10 -15.19 11.27
CA GLY A 247 -6.08 -15.46 12.31
C GLY A 247 -6.87 -16.74 12.09
N ARG A 248 -8.00 -16.86 12.79
CA ARG A 248 -8.93 -17.99 12.68
C ARG A 248 -10.23 -17.55 12.05
N ILE A 249 -10.81 -18.37 11.18
CA ILE A 249 -12.12 -18.11 10.59
C ILE A 249 -13.20 -18.28 11.68
N GLY A 250 -13.90 -17.19 12.02
CA GLY A 250 -14.94 -17.17 13.05
C GLY A 250 -16.32 -17.48 12.50
N GLU A 251 -16.70 -16.81 11.41
CA GLU A 251 -17.95 -17.03 10.69
C GLU A 251 -17.64 -17.29 9.21
N SER A 252 -18.43 -18.16 8.57
CA SER A 252 -18.40 -18.33 7.12
C SER A 252 -19.79 -18.60 6.56
N VAL A 253 -20.05 -18.10 5.36
CA VAL A 253 -21.18 -18.51 4.52
C VAL A 253 -20.81 -19.85 3.86
N ASP A 254 -21.78 -20.76 3.76
CA ASP A 254 -21.59 -22.01 3.05
C ASP A 254 -21.58 -21.75 1.54
N LEU A 255 -20.38 -21.77 0.94
CA LEU A 255 -20.16 -21.51 -0.49
C LEU A 255 -19.79 -22.82 -1.18
N SER A 256 -20.78 -23.40 -1.87
CA SER A 256 -20.58 -24.58 -2.73
C SER A 256 -20.00 -24.20 -4.09
N HIS A 257 -19.37 -25.17 -4.77
CA HIS A 257 -18.95 -25.01 -6.16
C HIS A 257 -20.16 -24.59 -7.03
N GLY A 258 -20.01 -23.52 -7.80
CA GLY A 258 -21.06 -22.97 -8.64
C GLY A 258 -21.96 -21.93 -7.97
N ALA A 259 -21.78 -21.65 -6.67
CA ALA A 259 -22.49 -20.57 -5.99
C ALA A 259 -22.16 -19.21 -6.62
N VAL A 260 -23.14 -18.31 -6.67
CA VAL A 260 -22.97 -16.95 -7.18
C VAL A 260 -22.87 -16.00 -6.00
N ILE A 261 -21.85 -15.14 -6.03
CA ILE A 261 -21.62 -14.10 -5.02
C ILE A 261 -21.67 -12.72 -5.65
N HIS A 262 -22.06 -11.72 -4.88
CA HIS A 262 -22.16 -10.32 -5.31
C HIS A 262 -21.04 -9.45 -4.73
N ALA A 263 -20.73 -8.34 -5.42
CA ALA A 263 -19.79 -7.36 -4.88
C ALA A 263 -20.34 -6.71 -3.60
N GLY A 264 -19.52 -6.67 -2.55
CA GLY A 264 -19.87 -6.19 -1.21
C GLY A 264 -20.47 -7.26 -0.29
N GLU A 265 -20.72 -8.47 -0.78
CA GLU A 265 -21.30 -9.55 0.02
C GLU A 265 -20.32 -10.03 1.10
N LYS A 266 -20.79 -10.14 2.35
CA LYS A 266 -20.00 -10.64 3.48
C LYS A 266 -19.97 -12.18 3.44
N LEU A 267 -18.81 -12.74 3.14
CA LEU A 267 -18.60 -14.18 3.04
C LEU A 267 -18.17 -14.81 4.37
N GLY A 268 -17.61 -14.02 5.29
CA GLY A 268 -17.18 -14.52 6.59
C GLY A 268 -16.48 -13.48 7.45
N THR A 269 -15.89 -13.93 8.55
CA THR A 269 -15.07 -13.12 9.44
C THR A 269 -13.80 -13.84 9.87
N ILE A 270 -12.72 -13.09 9.99
CA ILE A 270 -11.44 -13.58 10.51
C ILE A 270 -11.18 -12.89 11.84
N ILE A 271 -10.90 -13.69 12.83
CA ILE A 271 -10.54 -13.28 14.18
C ILE A 271 -9.01 -13.38 14.27
N PRO A 272 -8.29 -12.25 14.27
CA PRO A 272 -6.83 -12.28 14.36
C PRO A 272 -6.37 -12.91 15.67
N ALA A 273 -5.23 -13.59 15.63
CA ALA A 273 -4.55 -13.96 16.87
C ALA A 273 -4.09 -12.66 17.55
N GLY A 274 -4.64 -12.36 18.73
CA GLY A 274 -4.34 -11.15 19.49
C GLY A 274 -4.19 -11.45 20.97
N GLU A 275 -3.67 -10.49 21.72
CA GLU A 275 -3.66 -10.62 23.17
C GLU A 275 -5.08 -10.58 23.72
N VAL A 276 -5.42 -11.58 24.52
CA VAL A 276 -6.73 -11.60 25.18
C VAL A 276 -6.72 -10.57 26.29
N LYS A 277 -7.66 -9.63 26.22
CA LYS A 277 -7.96 -8.67 27.27
C LYS A 277 -9.24 -9.05 27.98
N LEU A 278 -9.35 -8.64 29.23
CA LEU A 278 -10.55 -8.82 30.00
C LEU A 278 -11.37 -7.54 29.95
N VAL A 279 -12.66 -7.65 29.63
CA VAL A 279 -13.56 -6.50 29.54
C VAL A 279 -14.69 -6.71 30.52
N ALA A 280 -14.91 -5.74 31.40
CA ALA A 280 -15.95 -5.77 32.41
C ALA A 280 -16.81 -4.51 32.35
N TYR A 281 -18.12 -4.65 32.59
CA TYR A 281 -19.07 -3.54 32.63
C TYR A 281 -19.50 -3.28 34.07
N PHE A 282 -19.17 -2.11 34.59
CA PHE A 282 -19.54 -1.69 35.94
C PHE A 282 -20.72 -0.72 35.90
N ALA A 283 -21.49 -0.65 37.00
CA ALA A 283 -22.51 0.39 37.14
C ALA A 283 -21.84 1.78 37.10
N PRO A 284 -22.47 2.81 36.51
CA PRO A 284 -21.87 4.14 36.41
C PRO A 284 -21.43 4.73 37.77
N SER A 285 -22.21 4.47 38.83
CA SER A 285 -21.89 4.88 40.20
C SER A 285 -20.60 4.25 40.74
N SER A 286 -20.33 2.99 40.40
CA SER A 286 -19.11 2.29 40.82
C SER A 286 -17.91 2.69 39.95
N ALA A 287 -18.12 2.80 38.64
CA ALA A 287 -17.03 2.98 37.68
C ALA A 287 -16.45 4.41 37.66
N LEU A 288 -17.31 5.44 37.65
CA LEU A 288 -16.88 6.83 37.44
C LEU A 288 -16.25 7.47 38.68
N GLY A 289 -16.41 6.86 39.86
CA GLY A 289 -15.91 7.38 41.13
C GLY A 289 -14.81 6.56 41.80
N TRP A 290 -14.74 5.24 41.54
CA TRP A 290 -13.84 4.34 42.28
C TRP A 290 -12.89 3.51 41.42
N VAL A 291 -13.20 3.31 40.13
CA VAL A 291 -12.35 2.50 39.25
C VAL A 291 -11.37 3.39 38.49
N HIS A 292 -10.09 3.09 38.60
CA HIS A 292 -9.00 3.85 37.97
C HIS A 292 -7.96 2.94 37.31
N PRO A 293 -7.31 3.40 36.22
CA PRO A 293 -6.16 2.69 35.64
C PRO A 293 -5.08 2.37 36.69
N GLY A 294 -4.51 1.17 36.63
CA GLY A 294 -3.47 0.68 37.55
C GLY A 294 -3.97 -0.14 38.75
N GLN A 295 -5.29 -0.19 38.99
CA GLN A 295 -5.86 -1.01 40.08
C GLN A 295 -5.75 -2.51 39.79
N ARG A 296 -5.53 -3.30 40.84
CA ARG A 296 -5.45 -4.76 40.74
C ARG A 296 -6.84 -5.37 40.65
N ALA A 297 -6.99 -6.36 39.80
CA ALA A 297 -8.25 -7.06 39.59
C ALA A 297 -8.04 -8.58 39.58
N ARG A 298 -9.07 -9.30 40.00
CA ARG A 298 -9.16 -10.76 39.94
C ARG A 298 -10.36 -11.15 39.11
N PHE A 299 -10.16 -12.03 38.15
CA PHE A 299 -11.21 -12.55 37.29
C PHE A 299 -11.43 -14.03 37.55
N ARG A 300 -12.70 -14.41 37.66
CA ARG A 300 -13.15 -15.79 37.81
C ARG A 300 -14.06 -16.12 36.63
N LEU A 301 -13.76 -17.21 35.94
CA LEU A 301 -14.64 -17.72 34.89
C LEU A 301 -15.92 -18.29 35.50
N GLU A 302 -17.05 -18.03 34.85
CA GLU A 302 -18.34 -18.57 35.30
C GLU A 302 -18.45 -20.07 34.99
N ALA A 303 -17.90 -20.49 33.84
CA ALA A 303 -17.95 -21.87 33.36
C ALA A 303 -16.96 -22.83 34.04
N PHE A 304 -16.05 -22.34 34.90
CA PHE A 304 -14.99 -23.15 35.50
C PHE A 304 -14.89 -22.91 37.02
N PRO A 305 -14.97 -23.97 37.86
CA PRO A 305 -14.81 -23.83 39.31
C PRO A 305 -13.47 -23.19 39.70
N TRP A 306 -13.50 -22.03 40.34
CA TRP A 306 -12.29 -21.27 40.73
C TRP A 306 -11.39 -22.02 41.72
N THR A 307 -11.92 -22.99 42.46
CA THR A 307 -11.16 -23.84 43.38
C THR A 307 -10.21 -24.79 42.67
N GLU A 308 -10.51 -25.16 41.42
CA GLU A 308 -9.73 -26.09 40.61
C GLU A 308 -8.90 -25.36 39.56
N TYR A 309 -9.45 -24.30 38.95
CA TYR A 309 -8.84 -23.60 37.81
C TYR A 309 -8.15 -22.28 38.20
N GLY A 310 -8.33 -21.82 39.44
CA GLY A 310 -7.69 -20.63 39.98
C GLY A 310 -8.38 -19.31 39.58
N VAL A 311 -7.67 -18.21 39.79
CA VAL A 311 -8.11 -16.85 39.44
C VAL A 311 -7.14 -16.22 38.45
N ILE A 312 -7.67 -15.50 37.46
CA ILE A 312 -6.86 -14.76 36.51
C ILE A 312 -6.58 -13.38 37.09
N ASN A 313 -5.30 -13.09 37.36
CA ASN A 313 -4.88 -11.78 37.82
C ASN A 313 -4.82 -10.79 36.66
N ALA A 314 -5.43 -9.62 36.85
CA ALA A 314 -5.47 -8.57 35.85
C ALA A 314 -5.22 -7.20 36.48
N THR A 315 -4.97 -6.19 35.64
CA THR A 315 -4.82 -4.80 36.06
C THR A 315 -5.69 -3.93 35.19
N VAL A 316 -6.40 -2.97 35.78
CA VAL A 316 -7.21 -2.02 35.03
C VAL A 316 -6.30 -1.23 34.11
N SER A 317 -6.50 -1.39 32.80
CA SER A 317 -5.72 -0.67 31.79
C SER A 317 -6.41 0.62 31.38
N ARG A 318 -7.74 0.58 31.21
CA ARG A 318 -8.54 1.72 30.75
C ARG A 318 -9.95 1.68 31.33
N VAL A 319 -10.49 2.85 31.64
CA VAL A 319 -11.90 3.06 31.99
C VAL A 319 -12.53 3.94 30.91
N SER A 320 -13.66 3.53 30.35
CA SER A 320 -14.40 4.34 29.37
C SER A 320 -15.00 5.58 30.04
N ASN A 321 -14.93 6.72 29.34
CA ASN A 321 -15.55 7.96 29.83
C ASN A 321 -17.06 8.04 29.53
N GLU A 322 -17.57 7.14 28.68
CA GLU A 322 -18.98 7.11 28.28
C GLU A 322 -19.63 5.78 28.72
N PRO A 323 -20.76 5.84 29.46
CA PRO A 323 -21.59 4.67 29.73
C PRO A 323 -22.31 4.22 28.44
N ARG A 324 -22.28 2.92 28.15
CA ARG A 324 -23.03 2.29 27.05
C ARG A 324 -23.79 1.08 27.59
N ASP A 325 -25.02 0.87 27.14
CA ASP A 325 -25.89 -0.25 27.56
C ASP A 325 -26.08 -0.37 29.09
N GLY A 326 -26.15 0.79 29.78
CA GLY A 326 -26.37 0.86 31.23
C GLY A 326 -25.13 0.56 32.10
N GLY A 327 -23.93 0.47 31.51
CA GLY A 327 -22.69 0.27 32.25
C GLY A 327 -21.49 1.02 31.65
N VAL A 328 -20.44 1.16 32.43
CA VAL A 328 -19.16 1.73 32.00
C VAL A 328 -18.20 0.59 31.68
N ARG A 329 -17.67 0.59 30.46
CA ARG A 329 -16.69 -0.39 30.00
C ARG A 329 -15.34 -0.14 30.68
N VAL A 330 -14.80 -1.18 31.31
CA VAL A 330 -13.47 -1.20 31.90
C VAL A 330 -12.66 -2.28 31.20
N ASP A 331 -11.56 -1.89 30.57
CA ASP A 331 -10.59 -2.81 29.96
C ASP A 331 -9.54 -3.17 31.02
N LEU A 332 -9.20 -4.45 31.13
CA LEU A 332 -8.22 -5.00 32.06
C LEU A 332 -7.18 -5.83 31.30
N ALA A 333 -5.90 -5.56 31.56
CA ALA A 333 -4.78 -6.31 31.02
C ALA A 333 -4.49 -7.53 31.89
N ILE A 334 -4.37 -8.71 31.28
CA ILE A 334 -4.11 -9.98 31.97
C ILE A 334 -2.62 -10.08 32.29
N GLN A 335 -2.29 -10.40 33.55
CA GLN A 335 -0.90 -10.65 33.95
C GLN A 335 -0.56 -12.11 33.65
N ARG A 336 0.27 -12.34 32.63
CA ARG A 336 0.68 -13.68 32.11
C ARG A 336 1.54 -14.53 33.06
N ASP A 337 1.59 -14.21 34.35
CA ASP A 337 2.38 -14.92 35.36
C ASP A 337 1.56 -15.97 36.14
N SER A 338 0.28 -16.16 35.77
CA SER A 338 -0.61 -17.09 36.47
C SER A 338 -0.55 -18.47 35.82
N ALA A 339 -0.02 -19.45 36.56
CA ALA A 339 0.04 -20.89 36.22
C ALA A 339 -1.36 -21.55 36.12
N SER A 340 -2.26 -20.95 35.34
CA SER A 340 -3.64 -21.37 35.19
C SER A 340 -3.81 -22.10 33.86
N ALA A 341 -4.23 -23.36 33.92
CA ALA A 341 -4.49 -24.23 32.76
C ALA A 341 -5.79 -23.85 32.01
N ILE A 342 -6.25 -22.60 32.14
CA ILE A 342 -7.50 -22.12 31.57
C ILE A 342 -7.29 -21.77 30.09
N PRO A 343 -8.09 -22.32 29.16
CA PRO A 343 -8.08 -21.86 27.77
C PRO A 343 -8.60 -20.42 27.70
N LEU A 344 -7.73 -19.47 27.34
CA LEU A 344 -8.09 -18.06 27.15
C LEU A 344 -8.70 -17.88 25.76
N GLU A 345 -9.94 -18.32 25.59
CA GLU A 345 -10.69 -18.14 24.36
C GLU A 345 -11.56 -16.89 24.39
N HIS A 346 -11.80 -16.31 23.20
CA HIS A 346 -12.70 -15.18 23.04
C HIS A 346 -14.12 -15.56 23.47
N GLY A 347 -14.80 -14.66 24.19
CA GLY A 347 -16.22 -14.77 24.50
C GLY A 347 -16.55 -15.50 25.80
N LEU A 348 -15.57 -16.00 26.55
CA LEU A 348 -15.81 -16.66 27.84
C LEU A 348 -16.28 -15.66 28.92
N PRO A 349 -17.47 -15.84 29.53
CA PRO A 349 -18.00 -14.95 30.56
C PRO A 349 -17.42 -15.25 31.95
N GLY A 350 -17.48 -14.26 32.83
CA GLY A 350 -17.07 -14.40 34.22
C GLY A 350 -17.34 -13.16 35.08
N VAL A 351 -16.76 -13.19 36.28
CA VAL A 351 -16.91 -12.19 37.32
C VAL A 351 -15.56 -11.53 37.62
N VAL A 352 -15.53 -10.20 37.65
CA VAL A 352 -14.34 -9.41 37.99
C VAL A 352 -14.51 -8.72 39.32
N GLU A 353 -13.48 -8.82 40.17
CA GLU A 353 -13.33 -8.05 41.40
C GLU A 353 -12.16 -7.08 41.25
N ILE A 354 -12.40 -5.77 41.36
CA ILE A 354 -11.35 -4.73 41.33
C ILE A 354 -11.11 -4.22 42.75
N GLU A 355 -9.85 -4.20 43.19
CA GLU A 355 -9.45 -3.55 44.43
C GLU A 355 -9.47 -2.02 44.23
N VAL A 356 -10.52 -1.36 44.71
CA VAL A 356 -10.77 0.07 44.44
C VAL A 356 -10.25 1.01 45.53
N ASP A 357 -10.21 0.56 46.79
CA ASP A 357 -9.83 1.40 47.93
C ASP A 357 -9.24 0.54 49.06
N ARG A 358 -8.53 1.18 50.00
CA ARG A 358 -8.01 0.57 51.22
C ARG A 358 -8.45 1.39 52.42
N ALA A 359 -9.58 1.01 53.01
CA ALA A 359 -10.20 1.72 54.12
C ALA A 359 -9.99 1.00 55.45
N SER A 360 -10.03 1.72 56.56
CA SER A 360 -10.01 1.09 57.89
C SER A 360 -11.35 0.47 58.24
N PRO A 361 -11.38 -0.58 59.09
CA PRO A 361 -12.62 -1.16 59.59
C PRO A 361 -13.57 -0.10 60.18
N ALA A 362 -13.04 0.91 60.87
CA ALA A 362 -13.79 2.06 61.35
C ALA A 362 -14.48 2.82 60.20
N ALA A 363 -13.74 3.18 59.16
CA ALA A 363 -14.27 3.93 58.01
C ALA A 363 -15.36 3.14 57.28
N LEU A 364 -15.22 1.81 57.17
CA LEU A 364 -16.25 0.96 56.56
C LEU A 364 -17.54 0.91 57.39
N LEU A 365 -17.45 0.81 58.73
CA LEU A 365 -18.62 0.88 59.60
C LEU A 365 -19.34 2.23 59.48
N PHE A 366 -18.59 3.34 59.46
CA PHE A 366 -19.18 4.67 59.28
C PHE A 366 -19.84 4.82 57.90
N ARG A 367 -19.22 4.30 56.84
CA ARG A 367 -19.79 4.33 55.48
C ARG A 367 -21.06 3.48 55.39
N ALA A 368 -21.08 2.30 56.02
CA ALA A 368 -22.26 1.43 56.08
C ALA A 368 -23.41 2.06 56.89
N ALA A 369 -23.09 2.68 58.03
CA ALA A 369 -24.05 3.42 58.84
C ALA A 369 -24.64 4.62 58.07
N GLY A 370 -23.78 5.39 57.39
CA GLY A 370 -24.19 6.51 56.53
C GLY A 370 -25.09 6.07 55.36
N LYS A 371 -24.75 4.95 54.69
CA LYS A 371 -25.56 4.39 53.61
C LYS A 371 -26.95 3.94 54.08
N ARG A 372 -27.06 3.40 55.30
CA ARG A 372 -28.36 3.05 55.92
C ARG A 372 -29.20 4.29 56.24
N LEU A 373 -28.55 5.37 56.68
CA LEU A 373 -29.22 6.64 56.99
C LEU A 373 -29.66 7.40 55.73
N SER A 374 -29.01 7.19 54.58
CA SER A 374 -29.36 7.83 53.32
C SER A 374 -30.46 7.11 52.52
N ILE A 375 -30.95 5.94 52.97
CA ILE A 375 -32.12 5.29 52.38
C ILE A 375 -33.36 5.93 53.01
N SER A 376 -33.77 7.09 52.50
CA SER A 376 -35.12 7.61 52.77
C SER A 376 -36.14 6.73 52.03
N PRO A 377 -37.30 6.42 52.65
CA PRO A 377 -38.36 5.68 51.97
C PRO A 377 -38.89 6.49 50.77
N GLU A 378 -39.16 5.80 49.66
CA GLU A 378 -39.88 6.34 48.51
C GLU A 378 -41.17 7.06 48.95
N PRO A 379 -41.52 8.20 48.33
CA PRO A 379 -42.85 8.74 48.48
C PRO A 379 -43.83 7.77 47.81
N THR A 380 -44.73 7.25 48.63
CA THR A 380 -45.87 6.45 48.22
C THR A 380 -46.67 7.23 47.17
N GLU A 381 -46.94 6.59 46.04
CA GLU A 381 -47.90 7.08 45.05
C GLU A 381 -49.22 7.46 45.75
N ALA A 382 -49.67 8.69 45.50
CA ALA A 382 -51.04 9.11 45.75
C ALA A 382 -51.61 9.69 44.45
N HIS A 383 -52.60 8.95 43.93
CA HIS A 383 -53.55 9.23 42.84
C HIS A 383 -53.17 8.85 41.42
#